data_AF-A0A812Q1M9-F1
#
_entry.id   AF-A0A812Q1M9-F1
#
_cell.length_a   1.000
_cell.length_b   1.000
_cell.length_c   1.000
_cell.angle_alpha   90.00
_cell.angle_beta   90.00
_cell.angle_gamma   90.00
#
_symmetry.space_group_name_H-M   'P 1'
#
loop_
_entity.id
_entity.type
_entity.pdbx_description
1 polymer ?
#
loop_
_entity_poly.entity_id
_entity_poly.type
_entity_poly.pdbx_seq_one_letter_code
_entity_poly.pdbx_strand_id
1 'polypeptide(L)'
;MATASVTNDLQTPIEVAVQVDWRVLYPQKSCDVGVLEASAFSTSSGPEFKGEALIQVRLRESPGVRGSCLAAGGASLKASVDFGAFSQRCKGRDRAEARELAREGTRRKEAQERMDMMIKEAATKKRNKKAWHTLKRTGAFVAILLALLLVCAAIPPESEVAAALLASATVPLCGLILCINICAASTADNAFNFRKYALFFRLGFWFACLLALLALVAMSALHALQRYVYSSVLVSAWAAGGIFCFCFVSWDSACDPRGLNKHDKKVLKRERKEALCEISNRTIRFEGSVISWPRGRPCVASWPGKYAGA
;
A
#
# COMPACT_ATOMS: atom_id res chain seq x y z
N MET A 1 -62.63 -0.89 5.70
CA MET A 1 -61.80 -0.67 6.90
C MET A 1 -60.79 0.41 6.58
N ALA A 2 -60.71 1.47 7.37
CA ALA A 2 -59.70 2.49 7.16
C ALA A 2 -58.34 1.99 7.68
N THR A 3 -57.26 2.31 6.98
CA THR A 3 -55.90 1.89 7.33
C THR A 3 -55.00 3.10 7.46
N ALA A 4 -54.07 3.07 8.40
CA ALA A 4 -53.00 4.06 8.53
C ALA A 4 -51.68 3.39 8.14
N SER A 5 -50.89 4.05 7.30
CA SER A 5 -49.62 3.50 6.81
C SER A 5 -48.45 4.05 7.62
N VAL A 6 -47.74 3.17 8.32
CA VAL A 6 -46.54 3.53 9.10
C VAL A 6 -45.31 3.23 8.26
N THR A 7 -44.51 4.24 7.95
CA THR A 7 -43.24 4.12 7.22
C THR A 7 -42.06 4.24 8.18
N ASN A 8 -41.16 3.26 8.15
CA ASN A 8 -39.89 3.34 8.85
C ASN A 8 -38.84 4.06 7.99
N ASP A 9 -38.69 5.37 8.19
CA ASP A 9 -37.68 6.21 7.56
C ASP A 9 -36.37 6.31 8.37
N LEU A 10 -36.25 5.57 9.47
CA LEU A 10 -35.05 5.47 10.30
C LEU A 10 -34.08 4.42 9.74
N GLN A 11 -32.81 4.48 10.15
CA GLN A 11 -31.81 3.46 9.77
C GLN A 11 -31.93 2.16 10.57
N THR A 12 -32.58 2.23 11.74
CA THR A 12 -32.76 1.08 12.63
C THR A 12 -34.11 0.36 12.41
N PRO A 13 -34.17 -0.98 12.53
CA PRO A 13 -35.45 -1.70 12.54
C PRO A 13 -36.33 -1.30 13.74
N ILE A 14 -37.61 -1.06 13.48
CA ILE A 14 -38.62 -0.77 14.50
C ILE A 14 -39.64 -1.90 14.57
N GLU A 15 -40.42 -1.95 15.64
CA GLU A 15 -41.58 -2.82 15.76
C GLU A 15 -42.83 -1.98 15.90
N VAL A 16 -43.86 -2.31 15.13
CA VAL A 16 -45.15 -1.63 15.12
C VAL A 16 -46.19 -2.57 15.73
N ALA A 17 -47.00 -2.07 16.66
CA ALA A 17 -48.09 -2.84 17.25
C ALA A 17 -49.24 -2.95 16.24
N VAL A 18 -49.58 -4.18 15.86
CA VAL A 18 -50.70 -4.50 14.95
C VAL A 18 -51.65 -5.43 15.69
N GLN A 19 -52.78 -4.90 16.15
CA GLN A 19 -53.77 -5.61 16.98
C GLN A 19 -53.17 -6.14 18.30
N VAL A 20 -52.69 -7.39 18.31
CA VAL A 20 -52.15 -8.10 19.48
C VAL A 20 -50.65 -8.39 19.32
N ASP A 21 -50.13 -8.31 18.09
CA ASP A 21 -48.75 -8.71 17.76
C ASP A 21 -47.86 -7.52 17.41
N TRP A 22 -46.56 -7.67 17.67
CA TRP A 22 -45.54 -6.73 17.25
C TRP A 22 -44.93 -7.18 15.93
N ARG A 23 -45.08 -6.38 14.88
CA ARG A 23 -44.49 -6.67 13.57
C ARG A 23 -43.23 -5.84 13.37
N VAL A 24 -42.13 -6.51 13.00
CA VAL A 24 -40.86 -5.85 12.68
C VAL A 24 -40.99 -5.12 11.35
N LEU A 25 -40.66 -3.84 11.34
CA LEU A 25 -40.60 -2.98 10.18
C LEU A 25 -39.15 -2.56 9.93
N TYR A 26 -38.56 -3.11 8.86
CA TYR A 26 -37.19 -2.81 8.44
C TYR A 26 -37.07 -1.39 7.84
N PRO A 27 -35.85 -0.82 7.78
CA PRO A 27 -35.62 0.50 7.18
C PRO A 27 -36.20 0.61 5.77
N GLN A 28 -36.77 1.78 5.46
CA GLN A 28 -37.40 2.11 4.17
C GLN A 28 -38.59 1.21 3.80
N LYS A 29 -39.19 0.51 4.77
CA LYS A 29 -40.41 -0.27 4.58
C LYS A 29 -41.58 0.43 5.26
N SER A 30 -42.77 0.18 4.72
CA SER A 30 -44.05 0.61 5.28
C SER A 30 -44.89 -0.59 5.71
N CYS A 31 -45.75 -0.37 6.70
CA CYS A 31 -46.73 -1.34 7.16
C CYS A 31 -48.06 -0.64 7.36
N ASP A 32 -49.12 -1.21 6.79
CA ASP A 32 -50.47 -0.71 6.98
C ASP A 32 -51.06 -1.32 8.26
N VAL A 33 -51.56 -0.45 9.13
CA VAL A 33 -52.18 -0.79 10.41
C VAL A 33 -53.67 -0.50 10.29
N GLY A 34 -54.52 -1.48 10.60
CA GLY A 34 -55.96 -1.30 10.60
C GLY A 34 -56.38 -0.29 11.68
N VAL A 35 -57.08 0.76 11.27
CA VAL A 35 -57.73 1.71 12.18
C VAL A 35 -59.08 1.08 12.52
N LEU A 36 -59.13 0.28 13.57
CA LEU A 36 -60.40 -0.17 14.14
C LEU A 36 -61.05 1.06 14.78
N GLU A 37 -62.26 1.41 14.34
CA GLU A 37 -63.06 2.42 15.01
C GLU A 37 -63.17 2.02 16.49
N ALA A 38 -62.67 2.87 17.38
CA ALA A 38 -62.78 2.67 18.82
C ALA A 38 -64.25 2.77 19.24
N SER A 39 -65.04 1.73 18.99
CA SER A 39 -66.47 1.68 19.30
C SER A 39 -66.84 0.59 20.33
N ALA A 40 -65.87 -0.03 21.01
CA ALA A 40 -66.18 -1.12 21.94
C ALA A 40 -65.53 -1.07 23.34
N PHE A 41 -64.74 -0.04 23.69
CA PHE A 41 -64.16 0.02 25.04
C PHE A 41 -63.94 1.45 25.55
N SER A 42 -65.03 2.18 25.80
CA SER A 42 -65.00 3.45 26.55
C SER A 42 -66.23 3.59 27.44
N THR A 43 -66.29 2.80 28.51
CA THR A 43 -67.11 3.15 29.69
C THR A 43 -66.39 4.21 30.52
N SER A 44 -66.48 5.48 30.12
CA SER A 44 -66.60 6.65 31.02
C SER A 44 -66.36 7.97 30.26
N SER A 45 -67.47 8.69 30.00
CA SER A 45 -67.60 10.14 29.82
C SER A 45 -66.33 10.96 29.52
N GLY A 46 -65.99 11.07 28.23
CA GLY A 46 -65.06 12.04 27.65
C GLY A 46 -65.41 12.28 26.18
N PRO A 47 -65.01 13.41 25.56
CA PRO A 47 -65.49 13.82 24.23
C PRO A 47 -65.20 12.76 23.16
N GLU A 48 -66.22 12.44 22.35
CA GLU A 48 -66.17 11.48 21.24
C GLU A 48 -65.11 11.87 20.18
N PHE A 49 -63.91 11.29 20.24
CA PHE A 49 -62.98 11.30 19.09
C PHE A 49 -63.34 10.15 18.14
N LYS A 50 -64.29 10.40 17.24
CA LYS A 50 -64.69 9.45 16.19
C LYS A 50 -63.60 9.36 15.11
N GLY A 51 -62.89 8.23 15.06
CA GLY A 51 -62.10 7.83 13.87
C GLY A 51 -60.57 7.79 14.00
N GLU A 52 -60.01 7.95 15.21
CA GLU A 52 -58.56 7.85 15.44
C GLU A 52 -58.18 6.55 16.15
N ALA A 53 -57.12 5.87 15.70
CA ALA A 53 -56.52 4.73 16.38
C ALA A 53 -55.15 5.11 16.98
N LEU A 54 -54.87 4.61 18.19
CA LEU A 54 -53.57 4.76 18.84
C LEU A 54 -52.58 3.74 18.28
N ILE A 55 -51.64 4.20 17.45
CA ILE A 55 -50.59 3.37 16.89
C ILE A 55 -49.36 3.46 17.79
N GLN A 56 -48.84 2.31 18.22
CA GLN A 56 -47.63 2.22 19.04
C GLN A 56 -46.46 1.67 18.22
N VAL A 57 -45.29 2.26 18.44
CA VAL A 57 -44.02 1.81 17.87
C VAL A 57 -42.98 1.66 18.97
N ARG A 58 -42.04 0.73 18.79
CA ARG A 58 -40.88 0.58 19.67
C ARG A 58 -39.63 0.21 18.88
N LEU A 59 -38.48 0.48 19.46
CA LEU A 59 -37.21 0.10 18.84
C LEU A 59 -36.96 -1.39 19.07
N ARG A 60 -36.63 -2.15 18.02
CA ARG A 60 -36.39 -3.60 18.12
C ARG A 60 -35.23 -3.94 19.08
N GLU A 61 -34.14 -3.18 18.98
CA GLU A 61 -32.94 -3.38 19.80
C GLU A 61 -33.07 -2.85 21.22
N SER A 62 -34.06 -1.99 21.49
CA SER A 62 -34.29 -1.43 22.82
C SER A 62 -35.77 -1.21 23.04
N PRO A 63 -36.54 -2.28 23.38
CA PRO A 63 -38.00 -2.21 23.52
C PRO A 63 -38.51 -1.22 24.57
N GLY A 64 -37.64 -0.70 25.45
CA GLY A 64 -37.95 0.38 26.39
C GLY A 64 -38.07 1.77 25.73
N VAL A 65 -37.61 1.95 24.49
CA VAL A 65 -37.81 3.16 23.70
C VAL A 65 -39.08 2.97 22.87
N ARG A 66 -40.17 3.60 23.30
CA ARG A 66 -41.49 3.49 22.68
C ARG A 66 -42.05 4.87 22.35
N GLY A 67 -42.92 4.91 21.35
CA GLY A 67 -43.69 6.08 20.99
C GLY A 67 -45.10 5.67 20.58
N SER A 68 -46.02 6.61 20.68
CA SER A 68 -47.40 6.40 20.26
C SER A 68 -47.91 7.64 19.54
N CYS A 69 -48.73 7.43 18.52
CA CYS A 69 -49.35 8.49 17.73
C CYS A 69 -50.82 8.14 17.50
N LEU A 70 -51.71 9.14 17.61
CA LEU A 70 -53.10 9.00 17.20
C LEU A 70 -53.18 9.26 15.69
N ALA A 71 -53.80 8.34 14.96
CA ALA A 71 -53.90 8.44 13.51
C ALA A 71 -55.31 8.12 13.01
N ALA A 72 -55.82 9.01 12.17
CA ALA A 72 -57.05 8.79 11.43
C ALA A 72 -56.85 7.81 10.27
N GLY A 73 -57.95 7.24 9.80
CA GLY A 73 -57.99 6.44 8.59
C GLY A 73 -57.39 7.17 7.37
N GLY A 74 -56.45 6.51 6.67
CA GLY A 74 -55.74 7.07 5.51
C GLY A 74 -54.48 7.88 5.84
N ALA A 75 -54.14 8.04 7.12
CA ALA A 75 -52.94 8.77 7.51
C ALA A 75 -51.64 8.04 7.11
N SER A 76 -50.63 8.80 6.69
CA SER A 76 -49.27 8.31 6.45
C SER A 76 -48.35 8.82 7.56
N LEU A 77 -47.92 7.92 8.44
CA LEU A 77 -47.04 8.22 9.56
C LEU A 77 -45.59 7.86 9.23
N LYS A 78 -44.66 8.72 9.60
CA LYS A 78 -43.21 8.53 9.55
C LYS A 78 -42.66 8.32 10.94
N ALA A 79 -41.94 7.22 11.13
CA ALA A 79 -41.32 6.83 12.39
C ALA A 79 -40.41 7.94 12.98
N SER A 80 -39.76 8.72 12.11
CA SER A 80 -38.85 9.78 12.53
C SER A 80 -39.53 11.11 12.87
N VAL A 81 -40.84 11.25 12.67
CA VAL A 81 -41.58 12.51 12.87
C VAL A 81 -42.72 12.32 13.86
N ASP A 82 -43.63 11.40 13.61
CA ASP A 82 -44.98 11.46 14.18
C ASP A 82 -45.13 10.85 15.59
N PHE A 83 -44.09 10.18 16.10
CA PHE A 83 -44.12 9.48 17.40
C PHE A 83 -43.45 10.26 18.54
N GLY A 84 -43.37 11.58 18.43
CA GLY A 84 -42.94 12.48 19.52
C GLY A 84 -41.53 12.19 20.06
N ALA A 85 -41.45 11.85 21.36
CA ALA A 85 -40.17 11.59 22.04
C ALA A 85 -39.40 10.39 21.45
N PHE A 86 -40.12 9.40 20.89
CA PHE A 86 -39.50 8.27 20.18
C PHE A 86 -38.72 8.76 18.95
N SER A 87 -39.36 9.58 18.12
CA SER A 87 -38.78 10.18 16.92
C SER A 87 -37.46 10.90 17.21
N GLN A 88 -37.44 11.72 18.26
CA GLN A 88 -36.25 12.48 18.66
C GLN A 88 -35.13 11.57 19.16
N ARG A 89 -35.45 10.56 19.99
CA ARG A 89 -34.46 9.60 20.52
C ARG A 89 -33.86 8.75 19.41
N CYS A 90 -34.66 8.25 18.48
CA CYS A 90 -34.19 7.46 17.34
C CYS A 90 -33.30 8.30 16.42
N LYS A 91 -33.71 9.52 16.06
CA LYS A 91 -32.86 10.46 15.29
C LYS A 91 -31.55 10.78 16.00
N GLY A 92 -31.57 10.94 17.33
CA GLY A 92 -30.37 11.15 18.14
C GLY A 92 -29.42 9.96 18.08
N ARG A 93 -29.96 8.75 18.16
CA ARG A 93 -29.20 7.49 18.05
C ARG A 93 -28.59 7.31 16.67
N ASP A 94 -29.37 7.46 15.59
CA ASP A 94 -28.88 7.36 14.20
C ASP A 94 -27.74 8.35 13.94
N ARG A 95 -27.85 9.59 14.46
CA ARG A 95 -26.79 10.59 14.35
C ARG A 95 -25.54 10.22 15.16
N ALA A 96 -25.71 9.66 16.35
CA ALA A 96 -24.60 9.20 17.18
C ALA A 96 -23.87 8.02 16.53
N GLU A 97 -24.62 7.05 16.02
CA GLU A 97 -24.11 5.89 15.30
C GLU A 97 -23.37 6.30 14.02
N ALA A 98 -23.94 7.22 13.22
CA ALA A 98 -23.27 7.76 12.04
C ALA A 98 -21.93 8.44 12.37
N ARG A 99 -21.84 9.14 13.51
CA ARG A 99 -20.57 9.74 13.98
C ARG A 99 -19.56 8.69 14.40
N GLU A 100 -19.98 7.64 15.11
CA GLU A 100 -19.10 6.55 15.51
C GLU A 100 -18.60 5.76 14.30
N LEU A 101 -19.47 5.46 13.33
CA LEU A 101 -19.10 4.85 12.05
C LEU A 101 -18.10 5.70 11.28
N ALA A 102 -18.29 7.02 11.23
CA ALA A 102 -17.34 7.92 10.59
C ALA A 102 -15.97 7.90 11.28
N ARG A 103 -15.95 7.92 12.62
CA ARG A 103 -14.72 7.82 13.43
C ARG A 103 -14.00 6.50 13.21
N GLU A 104 -14.73 5.39 13.21
CA GLU A 104 -14.17 4.07 12.97
C GLU A 104 -13.65 3.94 11.53
N GLY A 105 -14.36 4.51 10.55
CA GLY A 105 -13.92 4.60 9.17
C GLY A 105 -12.57 5.31 9.05
N THR A 106 -12.39 6.44 9.73
CA THR A 106 -11.10 7.15 9.77
C THR A 106 -10.00 6.31 10.43
N ARG A 107 -10.27 5.68 11.58
CA ARG A 107 -9.29 4.80 12.24
C ARG A 107 -8.87 3.63 11.37
N ARG A 108 -9.82 3.03 10.63
CA ARG A 108 -9.54 1.94 9.69
C ARG A 108 -8.66 2.42 8.53
N LYS A 109 -8.92 3.61 7.98
CA LYS A 109 -8.07 4.22 6.94
C LYS A 109 -6.66 4.48 7.45
N GLU A 110 -6.51 5.11 8.62
CA GLU A 110 -5.19 5.35 9.22
C GLU A 110 -4.43 4.05 9.51
N ALA A 111 -5.12 3.03 10.04
CA ALA A 111 -4.53 1.72 10.28
C ALA A 111 -4.07 1.06 8.97
N GLN A 112 -4.86 1.17 7.91
CA GLN A 112 -4.52 0.66 6.60
C GLN A 112 -3.34 1.41 5.97
N GLU A 113 -3.28 2.73 6.12
CA GLU A 113 -2.15 3.55 5.67
C GLU A 113 -0.86 3.19 6.42
N ARG A 114 -0.92 2.99 7.74
CA ARG A 114 0.23 2.53 8.53
C ARG A 114 0.71 1.16 8.08
N MET A 115 -0.22 0.23 7.82
CA MET A 115 0.12 -1.09 7.30
C MET A 115 0.76 -1.00 5.90
N ASP A 116 0.21 -0.19 5.00
CA ASP A 116 0.78 0.05 3.68
C ASP A 116 2.18 0.68 3.75
N MET A 117 2.43 1.58 4.70
CA MET A 117 3.77 2.13 4.97
C MET A 117 4.74 1.04 5.45
N MET A 118 4.34 0.22 6.42
CA MET A 118 5.16 -0.90 6.90
C MET A 118 5.48 -1.90 5.78
N ILE A 119 4.53 -2.20 4.90
CA ILE A 119 4.74 -3.06 3.72
C ILE A 119 5.82 -2.46 2.81
N LYS A 120 5.73 -1.15 2.51
CA LYS A 120 6.71 -0.46 1.66
C LYS A 120 8.10 -0.44 2.31
N GLU A 121 8.18 -0.17 3.61
CA GLU A 121 9.45 -0.17 4.34
C GLU A 121 10.10 -1.55 4.38
N ALA A 122 9.33 -2.62 4.64
CA ALA A 122 9.84 -3.98 4.64
C ALA A 122 10.38 -4.39 3.25
N ALA A 123 9.63 -4.11 2.19
CA ALA A 123 10.04 -4.38 0.81
C ALA A 123 11.32 -3.61 0.43
N THR A 124 11.37 -2.31 0.74
CA THR A 124 12.54 -1.47 0.44
C THR A 124 13.78 -1.88 1.24
N LYS A 125 13.63 -2.30 2.50
CA LYS A 125 14.74 -2.78 3.34
C LYS A 125 15.36 -4.07 2.79
N LYS A 126 14.53 -5.05 2.40
CA LYS A 126 14.99 -6.32 1.80
C LYS A 126 15.77 -6.05 0.51
N ARG A 127 15.23 -5.18 -0.35
CA ARG A 127 15.90 -4.73 -1.56
C ARG A 127 17.24 -4.03 -1.30
N ASN A 128 17.26 -3.06 -0.37
CA ASN A 128 18.47 -2.32 -0.05
C ASN A 128 19.60 -3.23 0.45
N LYS A 129 19.26 -4.27 1.24
CA LYS A 129 20.26 -5.26 1.69
C LYS A 129 20.88 -6.02 0.52
N LYS A 130 20.06 -6.51 -0.42
CA LYS A 130 20.55 -7.23 -1.61
C LYS A 130 21.43 -6.32 -2.48
N ALA A 131 20.97 -5.09 -2.73
CA ALA A 131 21.73 -4.09 -3.48
C ALA A 131 23.08 -3.79 -2.81
N TRP A 132 23.11 -3.62 -1.49
CA TRP A 132 24.34 -3.35 -0.74
C TRP A 132 25.37 -4.48 -0.86
N HIS A 133 24.96 -5.74 -0.77
CA HIS A 133 25.86 -6.88 -0.95
C HIS A 133 26.48 -6.92 -2.34
N THR A 134 25.67 -6.71 -3.37
CA THR A 134 26.17 -6.63 -4.75
C THR A 134 27.13 -5.47 -4.92
N LEU A 135 26.78 -4.28 -4.41
CA LEU A 135 27.62 -3.08 -4.46
C LEU A 135 28.99 -3.32 -3.83
N LYS A 136 29.03 -3.93 -2.64
CA LYS A 136 30.27 -4.24 -1.93
C LYS A 136 31.14 -5.23 -2.73
N ARG A 137 30.54 -6.27 -3.32
CA ARG A 137 31.26 -7.26 -4.13
C ARG A 137 31.85 -6.64 -5.39
N THR A 138 31.06 -5.85 -6.12
CA THR A 138 31.53 -5.17 -7.33
C THR A 138 32.60 -4.13 -7.01
N GLY A 139 32.42 -3.34 -5.95
CA GLY A 139 33.42 -2.37 -5.51
C GLY A 139 34.75 -3.01 -5.11
N ALA A 140 34.71 -4.12 -4.36
CA ALA A 140 35.91 -4.87 -4.00
C ALA A 140 36.65 -5.41 -5.24
N PHE A 141 35.91 -5.93 -6.22
CA PHE A 141 36.50 -6.45 -7.46
C PHE A 141 37.17 -5.33 -8.28
N VAL A 142 36.50 -4.17 -8.44
CA VAL A 142 37.07 -3.00 -9.12
C VAL A 142 38.33 -2.50 -8.40
N ALA A 143 38.31 -2.44 -7.07
CA ALA A 143 39.46 -2.02 -6.28
C ALA A 143 40.68 -2.94 -6.46
N ILE A 144 40.46 -4.26 -6.49
CA ILE A 144 41.53 -5.23 -6.75
C ILE A 144 42.13 -5.03 -8.14
N LEU A 145 41.31 -4.84 -9.18
CA LEU A 145 41.80 -4.59 -10.53
C LEU A 145 42.58 -3.28 -10.64
N LEU A 146 42.13 -2.21 -9.99
CA LEU A 146 42.85 -0.94 -9.94
C LEU A 146 44.20 -1.10 -9.22
N ALA A 147 44.24 -1.82 -8.10
CA ALA A 147 45.48 -2.10 -7.40
C ALA A 147 46.46 -2.90 -8.27
N LEU A 148 45.98 -3.91 -9.00
CA LEU A 148 46.80 -4.66 -9.96
C LEU A 148 47.34 -3.76 -11.07
N LEU A 149 46.53 -2.85 -11.63
CA LEU A 149 47.00 -1.88 -12.63
C LEU A 149 48.09 -0.95 -12.08
N LEU A 150 47.95 -0.48 -10.83
CA LEU A 150 48.97 0.34 -10.18
C LEU A 150 50.27 -0.42 -9.92
N VAL A 151 50.17 -1.68 -9.49
CA VAL A 151 51.33 -2.57 -9.33
C VAL A 151 52.02 -2.79 -10.68
N CYS A 152 51.26 -3.06 -11.74
CA CYS A 152 51.83 -3.18 -13.09
C CYS A 152 52.53 -1.90 -13.55
N ALA A 153 52.03 -0.72 -13.15
CA ALA A 153 52.66 0.56 -13.49
C ALA A 153 53.99 0.81 -12.77
N ALA A 154 54.26 0.11 -11.67
CA ALA A 154 55.49 0.22 -10.91
C ALA A 154 56.59 -0.76 -11.39
N ILE A 155 56.24 -1.81 -12.14
CA ILE A 155 57.20 -2.83 -12.59
C ILE A 155 57.81 -2.38 -13.93
N PRO A 156 59.15 -2.46 -14.10
CA PRO A 156 59.79 -2.13 -15.37
C PRO A 156 59.26 -3.04 -16.51
N PRO A 157 59.13 -2.50 -17.73
CA PRO A 157 58.48 -3.19 -18.85
C PRO A 157 59.25 -4.41 -19.36
N GLU A 158 60.53 -4.54 -19.00
CA GLU A 158 61.39 -5.63 -19.46
C GLU A 158 61.02 -6.97 -18.81
N SER A 159 60.24 -6.95 -17.74
CA SER A 159 59.83 -8.15 -17.02
C SER A 159 58.68 -8.86 -17.74
N GLU A 160 58.89 -10.12 -18.13
CA GLU A 160 57.82 -11.01 -18.64
C GLU A 160 56.64 -11.10 -17.67
N VAL A 161 56.92 -10.98 -16.36
CA VAL A 161 55.92 -10.96 -15.29
C VAL A 161 55.03 -9.72 -15.40
N ALA A 162 55.58 -8.56 -15.76
CA ALA A 162 54.80 -7.34 -15.96
C ALA A 162 53.83 -7.47 -17.13
N ALA A 163 54.27 -8.05 -18.24
CA ALA A 163 53.42 -8.28 -19.43
C ALA A 163 52.28 -9.26 -19.12
N ALA A 164 52.59 -10.37 -18.43
CA ALA A 164 51.59 -11.35 -18.00
C ALA A 164 50.58 -10.74 -17.01
N LEU A 165 51.06 -9.97 -16.03
CA LEU A 165 50.20 -9.24 -15.09
C LEU A 165 49.35 -8.19 -15.82
N LEU A 166 49.89 -7.48 -16.81
CA LEU A 166 49.16 -6.50 -17.60
C LEU A 166 48.01 -7.14 -18.37
N ALA A 167 48.28 -8.25 -19.08
CA ALA A 167 47.27 -8.99 -19.80
C ALA A 167 46.20 -9.53 -18.83
N SER A 168 46.63 -10.04 -17.67
CA SER A 168 45.73 -10.58 -16.65
C SER A 168 44.84 -9.50 -16.00
N ALA A 169 45.29 -8.25 -15.94
CA ALA A 169 44.54 -7.15 -15.34
C ALA A 169 43.67 -6.41 -16.37
N THR A 170 44.17 -6.21 -17.59
CA THR A 170 43.48 -5.44 -18.65
C THR A 170 42.29 -6.20 -19.24
N VAL A 171 42.41 -7.51 -19.48
CA VAL A 171 41.33 -8.35 -20.02
C VAL A 171 40.09 -8.35 -19.10
N PRO A 172 40.18 -8.65 -17.79
CA PRO A 172 39.02 -8.59 -16.91
C PRO A 172 38.55 -7.17 -16.65
N LEU A 173 39.40 -6.14 -16.71
CA LEU A 173 38.96 -4.76 -16.57
C LEU A 173 38.11 -4.33 -17.77
N CYS A 174 38.52 -4.64 -19.00
CA CYS A 174 37.73 -4.42 -20.20
C CYS A 174 36.45 -5.27 -20.20
N GLY A 175 36.54 -6.55 -19.82
CA GLY A 175 35.38 -7.43 -19.66
C GLY A 175 34.41 -6.90 -18.61
N LEU A 176 34.89 -6.36 -17.49
CA LEU A 176 34.06 -5.77 -16.45
C LEU A 176 33.39 -4.48 -16.93
N ILE A 177 34.13 -3.62 -17.64
CA ILE A 177 33.56 -2.41 -18.25
C ILE A 177 32.45 -2.80 -19.22
N LEU A 178 32.68 -3.78 -20.10
CA LEU A 178 31.68 -4.28 -21.05
C LEU A 178 30.48 -4.91 -20.33
N CYS A 179 30.71 -5.78 -19.35
CA CYS A 179 29.64 -6.43 -18.58
C CYS A 179 28.82 -5.41 -17.77
N ILE A 180 29.46 -4.42 -17.16
CA ILE A 180 28.78 -3.35 -16.44
C ILE A 180 27.99 -2.50 -17.44
N ASN A 181 28.54 -2.20 -18.61
CA ASN A 181 27.84 -1.47 -19.66
C ASN A 181 26.62 -2.24 -20.20
N ILE A 182 26.73 -3.55 -20.42
CA ILE A 182 25.59 -4.39 -20.82
C ILE A 182 24.57 -4.47 -19.69
N CYS A 183 25.02 -4.65 -18.44
CA CYS A 183 24.14 -4.67 -17.27
C CYS A 183 23.51 -3.31 -16.99
N ALA A 184 24.17 -2.22 -17.37
CA ALA A 184 23.72 -0.83 -17.25
C ALA A 184 22.79 -0.43 -18.40
N ALA A 185 22.98 -0.94 -19.62
CA ALA A 185 22.05 -0.75 -20.74
C ALA A 185 20.79 -1.61 -20.59
N SER A 186 20.91 -2.78 -19.95
CA SER A 186 19.80 -3.65 -19.57
C SER A 186 18.95 -3.09 -18.40
N THR A 187 19.24 -1.87 -17.89
CA THR A 187 18.65 -1.33 -16.65
C THR A 187 17.19 -0.90 -16.79
N ALA A 188 16.28 -1.84 -16.62
CA ALA A 188 15.08 -1.51 -15.85
C ALA A 188 15.15 -2.18 -14.47
N ASP A 189 15.53 -3.45 -14.45
CA ASP A 189 15.68 -4.24 -13.21
C ASP A 189 16.78 -3.69 -12.28
N ASN A 190 17.90 -3.20 -12.85
CA ASN A 190 19.01 -2.66 -12.07
C ASN A 190 18.75 -1.22 -11.59
N ALA A 191 18.09 -0.38 -12.39
CA ALA A 191 17.68 0.96 -11.97
C ALA A 191 16.68 0.90 -10.81
N PHE A 192 15.80 -0.11 -10.82
CA PHE A 192 14.81 -0.32 -9.78
C PHE A 192 15.44 -0.79 -8.45
N ASN A 193 16.42 -1.71 -8.49
CA ASN A 193 17.11 -2.20 -7.28
C ASN A 193 18.10 -1.20 -6.67
N PHE A 194 18.79 -0.41 -7.49
CA PHE A 194 19.87 0.47 -7.03
C PHE A 194 19.49 1.94 -6.97
N ARG A 195 18.24 2.35 -7.19
CA ARG A 195 17.84 3.76 -7.33
C ARG A 195 18.48 4.74 -6.33
N LYS A 196 18.59 4.35 -5.05
CA LYS A 196 19.24 5.17 -4.00
C LYS A 196 20.77 5.29 -4.15
N TYR A 197 21.41 4.23 -4.63
CA TYR A 197 22.87 4.14 -4.78
C TYR A 197 23.33 4.35 -6.23
N ALA A 198 22.41 4.45 -7.19
CA ALA A 198 22.71 4.45 -8.62
C ALA A 198 23.60 5.65 -8.99
N LEU A 199 23.35 6.83 -8.41
CA LEU A 199 24.14 8.02 -8.67
C LEU A 199 25.56 7.88 -8.10
N PHE A 200 25.70 7.45 -6.84
CA PHE A 200 27.00 7.20 -6.23
C PHE A 200 27.79 6.10 -6.95
N PHE A 201 27.12 5.03 -7.36
CA PHE A 201 27.75 3.94 -8.10
C PHE A 201 28.19 4.39 -9.49
N ARG A 202 27.35 5.15 -10.21
CA ARG A 202 27.69 5.72 -11.52
C ARG A 202 28.90 6.65 -11.41
N LEU A 203 28.89 7.60 -10.46
CA LEU A 203 30.01 8.50 -10.23
C LEU A 203 31.28 7.73 -9.83
N GLY A 204 31.19 6.85 -8.84
CA GLY A 204 32.34 6.06 -8.39
C GLY A 204 32.94 5.19 -9.49
N PHE A 205 32.09 4.58 -10.31
CA PHE A 205 32.53 3.82 -11.49
C PHE A 205 33.15 4.73 -12.56
N TRP A 206 32.56 5.89 -12.82
CA TRP A 206 33.12 6.91 -13.72
C TRP A 206 34.54 7.32 -13.29
N PHE A 207 34.71 7.64 -12.01
CA PHE A 207 36.02 7.97 -11.45
C PHE A 207 37.00 6.80 -11.54
N ALA A 208 36.56 5.57 -11.25
CA ALA A 208 37.39 4.38 -11.39
C ALA A 208 37.85 4.14 -12.84
N CYS A 209 36.95 4.28 -13.82
CA CYS A 209 37.27 4.19 -15.24
C CYS A 209 38.24 5.28 -15.68
N LEU A 210 38.03 6.52 -15.23
CA LEU A 210 38.91 7.63 -15.56
C LEU A 210 40.31 7.44 -14.97
N LEU A 211 40.41 6.94 -13.73
CA LEU A 211 41.68 6.56 -13.10
C LEU A 211 42.38 5.43 -13.86
N ALA A 212 41.63 4.39 -14.26
CA ALA A 212 42.19 3.29 -15.05
C ALA A 212 42.71 3.78 -16.42
N LEU A 213 41.98 4.66 -17.10
CA LEU A 213 42.40 5.27 -18.36
C LEU A 213 43.67 6.11 -18.18
N LEU A 214 43.74 6.94 -17.14
CA LEU A 214 44.95 7.72 -16.84
C LEU A 214 46.15 6.81 -16.56
N ALA A 215 45.94 5.71 -15.83
CA ALA A 215 47.00 4.72 -15.58
C ALA A 215 47.47 4.04 -16.89
N LEU A 216 46.54 3.67 -17.78
CA LEU A 216 46.88 3.11 -19.09
C LEU A 216 47.63 4.11 -19.98
N VAL A 217 47.24 5.39 -19.99
CA VAL A 217 47.94 6.43 -20.75
C VAL A 217 49.35 6.66 -20.20
N ALA A 218 49.51 6.73 -18.87
CA ALA A 218 50.81 6.86 -18.23
C ALA A 218 51.72 5.67 -18.56
N MET A 219 51.18 4.45 -18.47
CA MET A 219 51.86 3.22 -18.90
C MET A 219 52.28 3.27 -20.37
N SER A 220 51.39 3.71 -21.25
CA SER A 220 51.66 3.83 -22.69
C SER A 220 52.84 4.77 -22.95
N ALA A 221 52.87 5.92 -22.27
CA ALA A 221 53.93 6.91 -22.39
C ALA A 221 55.28 6.38 -21.87
N LEU A 222 55.28 5.67 -20.72
CA LEU A 222 56.48 5.05 -20.16
C LEU A 222 57.07 4.00 -21.12
N HIS A 223 56.24 3.10 -21.66
CA HIS A 223 56.70 2.08 -22.61
C HIS A 223 57.22 2.69 -23.92
N ALA A 224 56.60 3.78 -24.41
CA ALA A 224 57.07 4.48 -25.59
C ALA A 224 58.45 5.14 -25.37
N LEU A 225 58.65 5.78 -24.21
CA LEU A 225 59.94 6.38 -23.84
C LEU A 225 61.05 5.33 -23.71
N GLN A 226 60.71 4.13 -23.24
CA GLN A 226 61.64 3.00 -23.10
C GLN A 226 61.81 2.19 -24.40
N ARG A 227 61.29 2.68 -25.54
CA ARG A 227 61.40 2.06 -26.88
C ARG A 227 60.66 0.72 -27.05
N TYR A 228 59.71 0.39 -26.17
CA TYR A 228 58.86 -0.80 -26.28
C TYR A 228 57.61 -0.53 -27.12
N VAL A 229 57.81 -0.23 -28.41
CA VAL A 229 56.75 0.24 -29.32
C VAL A 229 55.56 -0.74 -29.41
N TYR A 230 55.81 -2.05 -29.45
CA TYR A 230 54.74 -3.07 -29.54
C TYR A 230 53.79 -3.06 -28.34
N SER A 231 54.33 -2.97 -27.14
CA SER A 231 53.52 -2.90 -25.91
C SER A 231 52.72 -1.60 -25.83
N SER A 232 53.31 -0.47 -26.26
CA SER A 232 52.63 0.82 -26.30
C SER A 232 51.44 0.82 -27.28
N VAL A 233 51.59 0.22 -28.47
CA VAL A 233 50.49 0.08 -29.44
C VAL A 233 49.35 -0.78 -28.89
N LEU A 234 49.67 -1.88 -28.21
CA LEU A 234 48.64 -2.71 -27.57
C LEU A 234 47.88 -1.94 -26.49
N VAL A 235 48.60 -1.31 -25.54
CA VAL A 235 47.98 -0.56 -24.43
C VAL A 235 47.13 0.60 -24.95
N SER A 236 47.59 1.31 -25.97
CA SER A 236 46.85 2.42 -26.59
C SER A 236 45.61 1.97 -27.35
N ALA A 237 45.65 0.85 -28.05
CA ALA A 237 44.45 0.27 -28.69
C ALA A 237 43.38 -0.07 -27.64
N TRP A 238 43.78 -0.64 -26.50
CA TRP A 238 42.88 -0.92 -25.39
C TRP A 238 42.33 0.36 -24.74
N ALA A 239 43.16 1.39 -24.55
CA ALA A 239 42.72 2.68 -24.03
C ALA A 239 41.70 3.34 -24.97
N ALA A 240 41.96 3.35 -26.28
CA ALA A 240 41.05 3.89 -27.29
C ALA A 240 39.71 3.14 -27.33
N GLY A 241 39.74 1.81 -27.30
CA GLY A 241 38.54 0.98 -27.22
C GLY A 241 37.74 1.23 -25.95
N GLY A 242 38.41 1.36 -24.80
CA GLY A 242 37.80 1.70 -23.52
C GLY A 242 37.11 3.07 -23.53
N ILE A 243 37.77 4.09 -24.08
CA ILE A 243 37.21 5.45 -24.26
C ILE A 243 35.98 5.41 -25.16
N PHE A 244 36.05 4.71 -26.30
CA PHE A 244 34.93 4.61 -27.23
C PHE A 244 33.70 3.96 -26.58
N CYS A 245 33.89 2.83 -25.88
CA CYS A 245 32.82 2.18 -25.12
C CYS A 245 32.24 3.09 -24.04
N PHE A 246 33.10 3.83 -23.34
CA PHE A 246 32.67 4.74 -22.27
C PHE A 246 31.83 5.92 -22.77
N CYS A 247 32.25 6.55 -23.87
CA CYS A 247 31.53 7.66 -24.50
C CYS A 247 30.15 7.21 -25.01
N PHE A 248 30.10 6.04 -25.67
CA PHE A 248 28.86 5.52 -26.24
C PHE A 248 27.79 5.26 -25.17
N VAL A 249 28.19 4.73 -24.01
CA VAL A 249 27.28 4.41 -22.89
C VAL A 249 26.82 5.66 -22.14
N SER A 250 27.72 6.64 -22.01
CA SER A 250 27.41 7.92 -21.36
C SER A 250 26.38 8.70 -22.18
N TRP A 251 26.46 8.60 -23.51
CA TRP A 251 25.48 9.15 -24.43
C TRP A 251 24.11 8.48 -24.30
N ASP A 252 24.07 7.14 -24.34
CA ASP A 252 22.81 6.37 -24.23
C ASP A 252 22.11 6.59 -22.88
N SER A 253 22.88 6.70 -21.80
CA SER A 253 22.35 6.99 -20.45
C SER A 253 21.81 8.41 -20.27
N ALA A 254 22.25 9.39 -21.08
CA ALA A 254 21.78 10.78 -20.99
C ALA A 254 20.45 10.99 -21.73
N CYS A 255 20.13 10.14 -22.70
CA CYS A 255 19.00 10.33 -23.61
C CYS A 255 17.71 9.63 -23.17
N ASP A 256 17.70 8.85 -22.10
CA ASP A 256 16.57 7.94 -21.83
C ASP A 256 15.92 8.09 -20.45
N PRO A 257 14.83 8.87 -20.33
CA PRO A 257 14.03 8.94 -19.11
C PRO A 257 12.98 7.81 -19.11
N ARG A 258 13.39 6.53 -19.06
CA ARG A 258 12.39 5.44 -19.03
C ARG A 258 11.79 5.26 -17.65
N GLY A 259 10.45 5.30 -17.60
CA GLY A 259 9.66 4.80 -16.48
C GLY A 259 9.83 3.28 -16.28
N LEU A 260 9.36 2.75 -15.14
CA LEU A 260 9.52 1.34 -14.79
C LEU A 260 9.01 0.39 -15.88
N ASN A 261 9.81 -0.62 -16.23
CA ASN A 261 9.42 -1.63 -17.21
C ASN A 261 8.29 -2.54 -16.69
N LYS A 262 7.60 -3.22 -17.61
CA LYS A 262 6.53 -4.20 -17.27
C LYS A 262 7.03 -5.30 -16.33
N HIS A 263 8.30 -5.69 -16.43
CA HIS A 263 8.92 -6.68 -15.54
C HIS A 263 9.05 -6.15 -14.11
N ASP A 264 9.60 -4.94 -13.92
CA ASP A 264 9.69 -4.29 -12.62
C ASP A 264 8.32 -4.13 -11.94
N LYS A 265 7.30 -3.76 -12.72
CA LYS A 265 5.92 -3.67 -12.21
C LYS A 265 5.42 -5.04 -11.70
N LYS A 266 5.80 -6.15 -12.34
CA LYS A 266 5.47 -7.51 -11.86
C LYS A 266 6.24 -7.86 -10.59
N VAL A 267 7.53 -7.53 -10.52
CA VAL A 267 8.36 -7.74 -9.32
C VAL A 267 7.79 -6.97 -8.13
N LEU A 268 7.45 -5.68 -8.30
CA LEU A 268 6.75 -4.87 -7.29
C LEU A 268 5.48 -5.52 -6.77
N LYS A 269 4.66 -6.02 -7.69
CA LYS A 269 3.41 -6.71 -7.33
C LYS A 269 3.68 -7.98 -6.55
N ARG A 270 4.72 -8.75 -6.91
CA ARG A 270 5.12 -9.97 -6.20
C ARG A 270 5.67 -9.65 -4.81
N GLU A 271 6.58 -8.69 -4.68
CA GLU A 271 7.11 -8.24 -3.38
C GLU A 271 6.00 -7.72 -2.47
N ARG A 272 5.05 -6.95 -3.01
CA ARG A 272 3.87 -6.49 -2.26
C ARG A 272 3.01 -7.66 -1.78
N LYS A 273 2.79 -8.68 -2.61
CA LYS A 273 2.05 -9.89 -2.22
C LYS A 273 2.78 -10.70 -1.15
N GLU A 274 4.09 -10.89 -1.28
CA GLU A 274 4.90 -11.59 -0.27
C GLU A 274 4.88 -10.86 1.07
N ALA A 275 5.04 -9.53 1.07
CA ALA A 275 4.96 -8.72 2.28
C ALA A 275 3.55 -8.75 2.90
N LEU A 276 2.49 -8.75 2.07
CA LEU A 276 1.12 -8.94 2.55
C LEU A 276 0.94 -10.31 3.21
N CYS A 277 1.45 -11.39 2.61
CA CYS A 277 1.40 -12.72 3.22
C CYS A 277 2.19 -12.79 4.53
N GLU A 278 3.39 -12.19 4.59
CA GLU A 278 4.21 -12.19 5.81
C GLU A 278 3.54 -11.41 6.95
N ILE A 279 2.97 -10.24 6.65
CA ILE A 279 2.21 -9.46 7.63
C ILE A 279 0.95 -10.24 8.03
N SER A 280 0.17 -10.73 7.08
CA SER A 280 -1.04 -11.52 7.34
C SER A 280 -0.75 -12.75 8.22
N ASN A 281 0.40 -13.40 8.04
CA ASN A 281 0.79 -14.54 8.87
C ASN A 281 1.19 -14.14 10.30
N ARG A 282 1.60 -12.88 10.52
CA ARG A 282 1.95 -12.33 11.85
C ARG A 282 0.84 -11.53 12.49
N THR A 283 -0.16 -11.10 11.73
CA THR A 283 -1.29 -10.31 12.21
C THR A 283 -2.57 -11.12 12.17
N ILE A 284 -3.10 -11.46 13.34
CA ILE A 284 -4.43 -12.05 13.44
C ILE A 284 -5.44 -10.91 13.29
N ARG A 285 -6.19 -10.90 12.18
CA ARG A 285 -7.27 -9.93 11.96
C ARG A 285 -8.53 -10.44 12.65
N PHE A 286 -9.01 -9.69 13.63
CA PHE A 286 -10.32 -9.93 14.24
C PHE A 286 -11.35 -9.09 13.50
N GLU A 287 -12.25 -9.74 12.77
CA GLU A 287 -13.43 -9.10 12.20
C GLU A 287 -14.61 -9.48 13.10
N GLY A 288 -15.14 -8.50 13.85
CA GLY A 288 -16.12 -8.72 14.90
C GLY A 288 -16.71 -7.44 15.45
N SER A 289 -17.85 -7.55 16.12
CA SER A 289 -18.42 -6.42 16.87
C SER A 289 -17.63 -6.20 18.15
N VAL A 290 -17.24 -4.94 18.37
CA VAL A 290 -16.60 -4.50 19.61
C VAL A 290 -17.71 -4.10 20.57
N ILE A 291 -17.89 -4.85 21.66
CA ILE A 291 -18.86 -4.48 22.70
C ILE A 291 -18.19 -3.41 23.56
N SER A 292 -18.62 -2.15 23.39
CA SER A 292 -18.22 -1.06 24.26
C SER A 292 -19.15 -1.00 25.47
N TRP A 293 -18.66 -1.48 26.63
CA TRP A 293 -19.34 -1.24 27.89
C TRP A 293 -19.09 0.20 28.35
N PRO A 294 -20.06 0.88 29.00
CA PRO A 294 -19.97 2.29 29.37
C PRO A 294 -18.84 2.65 30.36
N ARG A 295 -18.11 1.67 30.91
CA ARG A 295 -16.94 1.87 31.79
C ARG A 295 -15.76 0.91 31.52
N GLY A 296 -15.77 0.16 30.41
CA GLY A 296 -14.80 -0.92 30.15
C GLY A 296 -13.88 -0.66 28.96
N ARG A 297 -12.72 -1.32 28.93
CA ARG A 297 -11.91 -1.41 27.70
C ARG A 297 -12.69 -2.19 26.64
N PRO A 298 -12.67 -1.78 25.37
CA PRO A 298 -13.34 -2.50 24.29
C PRO A 298 -12.81 -3.94 24.21
N CYS A 299 -13.73 -4.91 24.31
CA CYS A 299 -13.41 -6.34 24.18
C CYS A 299 -13.92 -6.85 22.83
N VAL A 300 -13.07 -7.60 22.13
CA VAL A 300 -13.47 -8.34 20.92
C VAL A 300 -14.20 -9.61 21.38
N ALA A 301 -15.51 -9.70 21.10
CA ALA A 301 -16.35 -10.79 21.60
C ALA A 301 -16.48 -11.98 20.63
N SER A 302 -15.85 -11.91 19.45
CA SER A 302 -15.94 -12.97 18.43
C SER A 302 -14.57 -13.45 17.97
N TRP A 303 -14.47 -14.76 17.79
CA TRP A 303 -13.30 -15.41 17.20
C TRP A 303 -13.12 -15.02 15.73
N PRO A 304 -11.86 -14.91 15.23
CA PRO A 304 -11.58 -14.70 13.81
C PRO A 304 -12.23 -15.80 12.97
N GLY A 305 -12.96 -15.44 11.91
CA GLY A 305 -13.56 -16.39 10.97
C GLY A 305 -15.03 -16.74 11.19
N LYS A 306 -15.65 -16.37 12.33
CA LYS A 306 -17.09 -16.65 12.56
C LYS A 306 -18.02 -15.93 11.55
N TYR A 307 -17.57 -14.82 10.96
CA TYR A 307 -18.34 -14.02 10.00
C TYR A 307 -17.63 -13.85 8.64
N ALA A 308 -16.55 -14.60 8.38
CA ALA A 308 -15.88 -14.56 7.09
C ALA A 308 -16.74 -15.29 6.05
N GLY A 309 -17.58 -14.55 5.32
CA GLY A 309 -18.46 -15.08 4.28
C GLY A 309 -19.96 -14.78 4.44
N ALA A 310 -20.35 -13.95 5.42
CA ALA A 310 -21.71 -13.39 5.52
C ALA A 310 -21.82 -12.03 4.81
#